data_AF-A0A1Y3NJ61-F1
#
_entry.id   AF-A0A1Y3NJ61-F1
#
_cell.length_a   1.000
_cell.length_b   1.000
_cell.length_c   1.000
_cell.angle_alpha   90.00
_cell.angle_beta   90.00
_cell.angle_gamma   90.00
#
_symmetry.space_group_name_H-M   'P 1'
#
loop_
_entity.id
_entity.type
_entity.pdbx_description
1 polymer ?
#
loop_
_entity_poly.entity_id
_entity_poly.type
_entity_poly.pdbx_seq_one_letter_code
_entity_poly.pdbx_strand_id
1 'polypeptide(L)'
;MGLFNSFSFGFLSNVEREDQLVNAIKDYNVKEVKTIIEQANKTDKLLDLNKIYENGRDPFILACIKNVEITEILLGYADSKNILLDLNRKSNFKDYPLIWACIKSSAELVELLIDYANRHQIILILNDKSELGDYPMYWACNKNNIEIAQLLINYANNHQILLNINESDDLGDYPLLLACPAHNNNVEMAKLLIDYSNDHHFLLNLNEKNEEGFDILLEAIHNNNIEMVQILMSYADQNHIILDLNEKNDDKIYPLLIAIYNKNTPIAELLMTYAKNNSFILNINEKGNRGNYPLKVVIKDNNVEMARLLLNYASENNIVLKINQYDIEEFEGIRNEINDLFIKYEKSIYKYFGENNNSNL
;
A
#
# COMPACT_ATOMS: atom_id res chain seq x y z
N MET A 1 -1.26 6.40 -10.55
CA MET A 1 -2.44 6.49 -11.44
C MET A 1 -2.11 5.81 -12.75
N GLY A 2 -2.83 4.74 -13.11
CA GLY A 2 -2.73 4.06 -14.41
C GLY A 2 -1.91 2.79 -14.40
N LEU A 3 -2.59 1.63 -14.39
CA LEU A 3 -2.17 0.34 -15.00
C LEU A 3 -3.17 -0.81 -14.68
N PHE A 4 -4.50 -0.62 -14.76
CA PHE A 4 -5.43 -1.75 -14.52
C PHE A 4 -6.63 -1.85 -15.48
N ASN A 5 -6.60 -1.14 -16.61
CA ASN A 5 -7.71 -1.19 -17.58
C ASN A 5 -7.59 -2.28 -18.65
N SER A 6 -6.77 -3.31 -18.45
CA SER A 6 -6.75 -4.45 -19.38
C SER A 6 -6.32 -5.74 -18.71
N PHE A 7 -7.18 -6.30 -17.84
CA PHE A 7 -7.14 -7.75 -17.64
C PHE A 7 -7.62 -8.41 -18.93
N SER A 8 -6.67 -9.02 -19.64
CA SER A 8 -6.94 -9.80 -20.84
C SER A 8 -7.85 -10.98 -20.48
N PHE A 9 -9.10 -10.95 -20.95
CA PHE A 9 -9.94 -12.13 -20.97
C PHE A 9 -9.36 -13.07 -22.03
N GLY A 10 -8.70 -14.15 -21.60
CA GLY A 10 -8.17 -15.19 -22.49
C GLY A 10 -9.21 -15.67 -23.52
N PHE A 11 -8.73 -16.05 -24.72
CA PHE A 11 -9.57 -16.48 -25.83
C PHE A 11 -10.43 -17.71 -25.49
N LEU A 12 -11.66 -17.74 -26.02
CA LEU A 12 -12.64 -18.81 -25.81
C LEU A 12 -12.23 -20.13 -26.47
N SER A 13 -12.32 -21.21 -25.71
CA SER A 13 -12.32 -22.58 -26.23
C SER A 13 -13.64 -22.95 -26.89
N ASN A 14 -13.65 -24.02 -27.69
CA ASN A 14 -14.89 -24.52 -28.32
C ASN A 14 -15.91 -25.03 -27.29
N VAL A 15 -15.46 -25.60 -26.16
CA VAL A 15 -16.33 -26.09 -25.08
C VAL A 15 -16.97 -24.94 -24.31
N GLU A 16 -16.25 -23.82 -24.13
CA GLU A 16 -16.79 -22.61 -23.51
C GLU A 16 -17.84 -21.92 -24.40
N ARG A 17 -17.73 -22.03 -25.73
CA ARG A 17 -18.69 -21.42 -26.67
C ARG A 17 -20.06 -22.10 -26.63
N GLU A 18 -20.14 -23.37 -26.25
CA GLU A 18 -21.40 -24.12 -26.23
C GLU A 18 -22.17 -23.98 -24.90
N ASP A 19 -21.54 -23.43 -23.87
CA ASP A 19 -22.13 -23.31 -22.54
C ASP A 19 -22.90 -21.99 -22.39
N GLN A 20 -24.21 -22.05 -22.57
CA GLN A 20 -25.10 -20.88 -22.54
C GLN A 20 -25.01 -20.09 -21.24
N LEU A 21 -24.88 -20.78 -20.09
CA LEU A 21 -24.77 -20.11 -18.79
C LEU A 21 -23.48 -19.29 -18.72
N VAL A 22 -22.36 -19.89 -19.10
CA VAL A 22 -21.05 -19.21 -19.08
C VAL A 22 -20.99 -18.05 -20.04
N ASN A 23 -21.56 -18.18 -21.24
CA ASN A 23 -21.64 -17.07 -22.19
C ASN A 23 -22.45 -15.91 -21.59
N ALA A 24 -23.63 -16.19 -21.03
CA ALA A 24 -24.46 -15.17 -20.40
C ALA A 24 -23.75 -14.46 -19.23
N ILE A 25 -22.99 -15.20 -18.41
CA ILE A 25 -22.18 -14.63 -17.32
C ILE A 25 -21.07 -13.74 -17.87
N LYS A 26 -20.33 -14.21 -18.89
CA LYS A 26 -19.22 -13.47 -19.51
C LYS A 26 -19.68 -12.16 -20.15
N ASP A 27 -20.88 -12.16 -20.72
CA ASP A 27 -21.56 -11.02 -21.36
C ASP A 27 -22.30 -10.14 -20.35
N TYR A 28 -22.23 -10.44 -19.04
CA TYR A 28 -22.91 -9.72 -17.97
C TYR A 28 -24.45 -9.67 -18.16
N ASN A 29 -25.02 -10.66 -18.84
CA ASN A 29 -26.44 -10.70 -19.19
C ASN A 29 -27.28 -11.34 -18.08
N VAL A 30 -27.57 -10.56 -17.03
CA VAL A 30 -28.37 -10.96 -15.87
C VAL A 30 -29.71 -11.59 -16.29
N LYS A 31 -30.39 -11.03 -17.28
CA LYS A 31 -31.71 -11.51 -17.75
C LYS A 31 -31.62 -12.91 -18.35
N GLU A 32 -30.57 -13.17 -19.11
CA GLU A 32 -30.34 -14.48 -19.71
C GLU A 32 -29.94 -15.52 -18.66
N VAL A 33 -29.11 -15.16 -17.69
CA VAL A 33 -28.80 -16.03 -16.53
C VAL A 33 -30.08 -16.44 -15.79
N LYS A 34 -30.96 -15.48 -15.47
CA LYS A 34 -32.27 -15.77 -14.84
C LYS A 34 -33.11 -16.71 -15.71
N THR A 35 -33.17 -16.45 -17.02
CA THR A 35 -33.92 -17.29 -17.97
C THR A 35 -33.39 -18.73 -18.01
N ILE A 36 -32.07 -18.92 -18.03
CA ILE A 36 -31.42 -20.24 -18.03
C ILE A 36 -31.74 -21.00 -16.74
N ILE A 37 -31.68 -20.33 -15.58
CA ILE A 37 -32.02 -20.93 -14.28
C ILE A 37 -33.49 -21.33 -14.21
N GLU A 38 -34.40 -20.47 -14.69
CA GLU A 38 -35.83 -20.80 -14.76
C GLU A 38 -36.09 -22.04 -15.63
N GLN A 39 -35.38 -22.18 -16.75
CA GLN A 39 -35.49 -23.36 -17.61
C GLN A 39 -34.92 -24.62 -16.94
N ALA A 40 -33.77 -24.52 -16.27
CA ALA A 40 -33.20 -25.62 -15.49
C ALA A 40 -34.16 -26.09 -14.40
N ASN A 41 -34.82 -25.15 -13.71
CA ASN A 41 -35.84 -25.45 -12.70
C ASN A 41 -37.08 -26.17 -13.24
N LYS A 42 -37.44 -25.95 -14.51
CA LYS A 42 -38.60 -26.61 -15.16
C LYS A 42 -38.28 -28.01 -15.69
N THR A 43 -37.02 -28.32 -15.94
CA THR A 43 -36.59 -29.52 -16.69
C THR A 43 -35.92 -30.58 -15.81
N ASP A 44 -35.80 -30.34 -14.50
CA ASP A 44 -35.00 -31.13 -13.54
C ASP A 44 -33.53 -31.34 -13.96
N LYS A 45 -33.06 -30.65 -15.00
CA LYS A 45 -31.68 -30.67 -15.44
C LYS A 45 -30.87 -29.69 -14.61
N LEU A 46 -29.99 -30.21 -13.75
CA LEU A 46 -29.10 -29.40 -12.93
C LEU A 46 -28.05 -28.68 -13.79
N LEU A 47 -27.83 -27.40 -13.48
CA LEU A 47 -26.69 -26.63 -14.00
C LEU A 47 -25.44 -27.05 -13.23
N ASP A 48 -24.34 -27.30 -13.94
CA ASP A 48 -23.06 -27.62 -13.33
C ASP A 48 -22.30 -26.33 -13.02
N LEU A 49 -22.45 -25.84 -11.78
CA LEU A 49 -21.80 -24.62 -11.31
C LEU A 49 -20.33 -24.80 -10.90
N ASN A 50 -19.82 -26.05 -10.90
CA ASN A 50 -18.44 -26.37 -10.54
C ASN A 50 -17.64 -26.88 -11.76
N LYS A 51 -18.23 -26.84 -12.96
CA LYS A 51 -17.57 -27.25 -14.20
C LYS A 51 -16.36 -26.37 -14.46
N ILE A 52 -15.19 -26.99 -14.56
CA ILE A 52 -13.92 -26.30 -14.79
C ILE A 52 -13.71 -26.11 -16.30
N TYR A 53 -13.40 -24.88 -16.71
CA TYR A 53 -13.03 -24.56 -18.09
C TYR A 53 -11.51 -24.36 -18.25
N GLU A 54 -11.04 -24.03 -19.46
CA GLU A 54 -9.61 -24.09 -19.80
C GLU A 54 -8.72 -23.17 -18.96
N ASN A 55 -9.27 -22.04 -18.50
CA ASN A 55 -8.57 -21.11 -17.61
C ASN A 55 -8.61 -21.52 -16.12
N GLY A 56 -9.16 -22.68 -15.79
CA GLY A 56 -9.29 -23.17 -14.41
C GLY A 56 -10.45 -22.55 -13.63
N ARG A 57 -11.26 -21.69 -14.25
CA ARG A 57 -12.44 -21.07 -13.60
C ARG A 57 -13.68 -21.91 -13.83
N ASP A 58 -14.61 -21.86 -12.89
CA ASP A 58 -15.97 -22.38 -13.01
C ASP A 58 -16.98 -21.22 -13.20
N PRO A 59 -18.26 -21.50 -13.48
CA PRO A 59 -19.28 -20.46 -13.64
C PRO A 59 -19.40 -19.54 -12.42
N PHE A 60 -19.16 -20.05 -11.21
CA PHE A 60 -19.26 -19.27 -9.99
C PHE A 60 -18.12 -18.25 -9.83
N ILE A 61 -16.87 -18.65 -10.07
CA ILE A 61 -15.73 -17.73 -10.12
C ILE A 61 -15.98 -16.68 -11.22
N LEU A 62 -16.47 -17.09 -12.39
CA LEU A 62 -16.80 -16.14 -13.46
C LEU A 62 -17.87 -15.13 -13.02
N ALA A 63 -18.90 -15.56 -12.29
CA ALA A 63 -19.90 -14.64 -11.74
C ALA A 63 -19.27 -13.62 -10.78
N CYS A 64 -18.42 -14.06 -9.85
CA CYS A 64 -17.70 -13.17 -8.92
C CYS A 64 -16.84 -12.14 -9.66
N ILE A 65 -16.21 -12.53 -10.77
CA ILE A 65 -15.43 -11.63 -11.65
C ILE A 65 -16.33 -10.64 -12.39
N LYS A 66 -17.54 -11.04 -12.74
CA LYS A 66 -18.39 -10.29 -13.66
C LYS A 66 -19.35 -9.38 -12.92
N ASN A 67 -20.20 -9.91 -12.05
CA ASN A 67 -21.33 -9.16 -11.52
C ASN A 67 -21.84 -9.73 -10.18
N VAL A 68 -22.11 -8.84 -9.22
CA VAL A 68 -22.59 -9.19 -7.88
C VAL A 68 -23.99 -9.81 -7.93
N GLU A 69 -24.92 -9.24 -8.69
CA GLU A 69 -26.28 -9.76 -8.86
C GLU A 69 -26.27 -11.18 -9.48
N ILE A 70 -25.43 -11.42 -10.49
CA ILE A 70 -25.26 -12.76 -11.06
C ILE A 70 -24.74 -13.73 -10.00
N THR A 71 -23.79 -13.29 -9.15
CA THR A 71 -23.24 -14.11 -8.07
C THR A 71 -24.33 -14.49 -7.06
N GLU A 72 -25.12 -13.52 -6.61
CA GLU A 72 -26.25 -13.74 -5.71
C GLU A 72 -27.26 -14.74 -6.29
N ILE A 73 -27.59 -14.60 -7.58
CA ILE A 73 -28.48 -15.51 -8.29
C ILE A 73 -27.91 -16.95 -8.30
N LEU A 74 -26.61 -17.12 -8.57
CA LEU A 74 -25.98 -18.44 -8.58
C LEU A 74 -25.91 -19.06 -7.17
N LEU A 75 -25.62 -18.26 -6.14
CA LEU A 75 -25.65 -18.71 -4.74
C LEU A 75 -27.05 -19.23 -4.36
N GLY A 76 -28.10 -18.46 -4.68
CA GLY A 76 -29.48 -18.86 -4.40
C GLY A 76 -29.92 -20.10 -5.19
N TYR A 77 -29.48 -20.24 -6.45
CA TYR A 77 -29.71 -21.46 -7.21
C TYR A 77 -29.01 -22.66 -6.57
N ALA A 78 -27.73 -22.51 -6.20
CA ALA A 78 -26.94 -23.55 -5.56
C ALA A 78 -27.61 -24.05 -4.26
N ASP A 79 -28.05 -23.12 -3.40
CA ASP A 79 -28.82 -23.42 -2.19
C ASP A 79 -30.09 -24.21 -2.50
N SER A 80 -30.88 -23.74 -3.48
CA SER A 80 -32.16 -24.36 -3.86
C SER A 80 -32.01 -25.79 -4.42
N LYS A 81 -30.84 -26.11 -4.96
CA LYS A 81 -30.51 -27.41 -5.57
C LYS A 81 -29.56 -28.25 -4.74
N ASN A 82 -29.18 -27.78 -3.54
CA ASN A 82 -28.21 -28.42 -2.68
C ASN A 82 -26.87 -28.71 -3.40
N ILE A 83 -26.43 -27.75 -4.22
CA ILE A 83 -25.12 -27.77 -4.88
C ILE A 83 -24.15 -27.04 -3.95
N LEU A 84 -23.11 -27.75 -3.51
CA LEU A 84 -22.01 -27.16 -2.76
C LEU A 84 -21.03 -26.50 -3.73
N LEU A 85 -20.87 -25.18 -3.62
CA LEU A 85 -19.90 -24.41 -4.41
C LEU A 85 -18.52 -24.45 -3.76
N ASP A 86 -17.47 -24.50 -4.58
CA ASP A 86 -16.08 -24.42 -4.12
C ASP A 86 -15.61 -22.95 -4.07
N LEU A 87 -15.79 -22.30 -2.92
CA LEU A 87 -15.43 -20.89 -2.73
C LEU A 87 -13.92 -20.64 -2.67
N ASN A 88 -13.10 -21.70 -2.58
CA ASN A 88 -11.64 -21.63 -2.49
C ASN A 88 -10.95 -22.13 -3.76
N ARG A 89 -11.71 -22.53 -4.78
CA ARG A 89 -11.14 -22.97 -6.05
C ARG A 89 -10.26 -21.85 -6.61
N LYS A 90 -9.02 -22.23 -6.88
CA LYS A 90 -8.06 -21.40 -7.60
C LYS A 90 -8.14 -21.66 -9.10
N SER A 91 -8.16 -20.59 -9.89
CA SER A 91 -7.97 -20.71 -11.34
C SER A 91 -6.51 -21.01 -11.69
N ASN A 92 -6.21 -21.11 -12.98
CA ASN A 92 -4.83 -21.25 -13.45
C ASN A 92 -3.96 -20.03 -13.07
N PHE A 93 -4.56 -18.86 -12.83
CA PHE A 93 -3.89 -17.64 -12.36
C PHE A 93 -3.81 -17.54 -10.83
N LYS A 94 -4.15 -18.63 -10.13
CA LYS A 94 -4.25 -18.73 -8.67
C LYS A 94 -5.26 -17.77 -8.01
N ASP A 95 -6.07 -17.07 -8.80
CA ASP A 95 -7.17 -16.24 -8.29
C ASP A 95 -8.35 -17.08 -7.81
N TYR A 96 -9.16 -16.52 -6.91
CA TYR A 96 -10.29 -17.21 -6.26
C TYR A 96 -11.41 -16.20 -5.91
N PRO A 97 -12.65 -16.64 -5.62
CA PRO A 97 -13.80 -15.74 -5.45
C PRO A 97 -13.56 -14.53 -4.53
N LEU A 98 -13.00 -14.76 -3.33
CA LEU A 98 -12.79 -13.69 -2.34
C LEU A 98 -11.80 -12.63 -2.81
N ILE A 99 -10.73 -12.99 -3.54
CA ILE A 99 -9.77 -12.01 -4.05
C ILE A 99 -10.44 -11.08 -5.07
N TRP A 100 -11.34 -11.60 -5.91
CA TRP A 100 -12.07 -10.80 -6.89
C TRP A 100 -13.06 -9.83 -6.25
N ALA A 101 -13.69 -10.23 -5.14
CA ALA A 101 -14.53 -9.32 -4.35
C ALA A 101 -13.73 -8.13 -3.81
N CYS A 102 -12.51 -8.39 -3.31
CA CYS A 102 -11.60 -7.36 -2.81
C CYS A 102 -11.02 -6.48 -3.94
N ILE A 103 -10.60 -7.07 -5.07
CA ILE A 103 -10.13 -6.34 -6.27
C ILE A 103 -11.19 -5.33 -6.74
N LYS A 104 -12.46 -5.73 -6.72
CA LYS A 104 -13.61 -4.90 -7.10
C LYS A 104 -13.99 -3.87 -6.04
N SER A 105 -13.41 -3.95 -4.84
CA SER A 105 -13.82 -3.13 -3.70
C SER A 105 -15.31 -3.28 -3.38
N SER A 106 -15.87 -4.50 -3.50
CA SER A 106 -17.29 -4.78 -3.28
C SER A 106 -17.51 -5.46 -1.92
N ALA A 107 -17.87 -4.68 -0.91
CA ALA A 107 -18.22 -5.21 0.42
C ALA A 107 -19.41 -6.18 0.35
N GLU A 108 -20.44 -5.84 -0.44
CA GLU A 108 -21.60 -6.70 -0.70
C GLU A 108 -21.19 -8.10 -1.19
N LEU A 109 -20.25 -8.19 -2.14
CA LEU A 109 -19.78 -9.49 -2.63
C LEU A 109 -18.96 -10.24 -1.58
N VAL A 110 -18.17 -9.53 -0.75
CA VAL A 110 -17.46 -10.14 0.38
C VAL A 110 -18.46 -10.73 1.39
N GLU A 111 -19.52 -9.99 1.73
CA GLU A 111 -20.57 -10.45 2.65
C GLU A 111 -21.31 -11.66 2.10
N LEU A 112 -21.68 -11.66 0.81
CA LEU A 112 -22.32 -12.81 0.16
C LEU A 112 -21.46 -14.08 0.24
N LEU A 113 -20.15 -13.94 0.02
CA LEU A 113 -19.21 -15.07 0.11
C LEU A 113 -19.06 -15.55 1.56
N ILE A 114 -18.95 -14.65 2.53
CA ILE A 114 -18.87 -14.97 3.96
C ILE A 114 -20.14 -15.67 4.44
N ASP A 115 -21.32 -15.17 4.08
CA ASP A 115 -22.62 -15.75 4.45
C ASP A 115 -22.76 -17.18 3.91
N TYR A 116 -22.51 -17.37 2.61
CA TYR A 116 -22.57 -18.70 2.02
C TYR A 116 -21.55 -19.65 2.66
N ALA A 117 -20.31 -19.19 2.88
CA ALA A 117 -19.28 -19.98 3.53
C ALA A 117 -19.70 -20.43 4.94
N ASN A 118 -20.25 -19.52 5.76
CA ASN A 118 -20.72 -19.84 7.10
C ASN A 118 -21.89 -20.84 7.09
N ARG A 119 -22.88 -20.66 6.21
CA ARG A 119 -24.04 -21.55 6.09
C ARG A 119 -23.65 -22.97 5.69
N HIS A 120 -22.63 -23.11 4.85
CA HIS A 120 -22.15 -24.39 4.32
C HIS A 120 -20.88 -24.92 5.01
N GLN A 121 -20.44 -24.27 6.10
CA GLN A 121 -19.26 -24.67 6.88
C GLN A 121 -17.97 -24.73 6.04
N ILE A 122 -17.83 -23.81 5.10
CA ILE A 122 -16.62 -23.62 4.30
C ILE A 122 -15.72 -22.60 5.01
N ILE A 123 -14.45 -22.94 5.17
CA ILE A 123 -13.44 -22.00 5.67
C ILE A 123 -12.82 -21.29 4.47
N LEU A 124 -13.00 -19.98 4.35
CA LEU A 124 -12.45 -19.19 3.24
C LEU A 124 -10.92 -19.08 3.34
N ILE A 125 -10.24 -19.19 2.19
CA ILE A 125 -8.83 -18.82 2.09
C ILE A 125 -8.68 -17.30 2.12
N LEU A 126 -7.90 -16.78 3.08
CA LEU A 126 -7.72 -15.33 3.28
C LEU A 126 -6.32 -14.81 2.92
N ASN A 127 -5.32 -15.70 2.97
CA ASN A 127 -3.89 -15.34 2.86
C ASN A 127 -3.22 -15.90 1.62
N ASP A 128 -3.91 -16.76 0.88
CA ASP A 128 -3.34 -17.40 -0.29
C ASP A 128 -3.07 -16.36 -1.37
N LYS A 129 -1.82 -16.33 -1.85
CA LYS A 129 -1.40 -15.42 -2.92
C LYS A 129 -1.89 -15.88 -4.29
N SER A 130 -2.22 -14.91 -5.15
CA SER A 130 -2.38 -15.13 -6.59
C SER A 130 -1.01 -15.31 -7.27
N GLU A 131 -1.00 -15.41 -8.60
CA GLU A 131 0.25 -15.40 -9.36
C GLU A 131 1.06 -14.10 -9.26
N LEU A 132 0.44 -12.97 -8.90
CA LEU A 132 1.11 -11.67 -8.75
C LEU A 132 1.56 -11.39 -7.30
N GLY A 133 1.39 -12.36 -6.39
CA GLY A 133 1.71 -12.19 -4.98
C GLY A 133 0.63 -11.48 -4.16
N ASP A 134 -0.45 -11.00 -4.79
CA ASP A 134 -1.56 -10.30 -4.13
C ASP A 134 -2.55 -11.26 -3.41
N TYR A 135 -3.34 -10.71 -2.47
CA TYR A 135 -4.29 -11.44 -1.63
C TYR A 135 -5.41 -10.51 -1.09
N PRO A 136 -6.47 -11.02 -0.44
CA PRO A 136 -7.62 -10.21 -0.01
C PRO A 136 -7.29 -8.94 0.78
N MET A 137 -6.50 -9.05 1.87
CA MET A 137 -6.16 -7.88 2.69
C MET A 137 -5.23 -6.89 1.96
N TYR A 138 -4.34 -7.37 1.07
CA TYR A 138 -3.59 -6.51 0.16
C TYR A 138 -4.53 -5.60 -0.64
N TRP A 139 -5.58 -6.17 -1.25
CA TRP A 139 -6.51 -5.38 -2.06
C TRP A 139 -7.38 -4.44 -1.24
N ALA A 140 -7.78 -4.85 -0.03
CA ALA A 140 -8.49 -3.97 0.89
C ALA A 140 -7.65 -2.72 1.23
N CYS A 141 -6.35 -2.90 1.51
CA CYS A 141 -5.42 -1.81 1.81
C CYS A 141 -5.13 -0.93 0.58
N ASN A 142 -4.79 -1.53 -0.56
CA ASN A 142 -4.52 -0.82 -1.81
C ASN A 142 -5.72 0.03 -2.29
N LYS A 143 -6.95 -0.45 -2.07
CA LYS A 143 -8.18 0.28 -2.39
C LYS A 143 -8.65 1.21 -1.28
N ASN A 144 -7.97 1.23 -0.14
CA ASN A 144 -8.41 1.88 1.09
C ASN A 144 -9.88 1.56 1.45
N ASN A 145 -10.28 0.30 1.33
CA ASN A 145 -11.63 -0.12 1.70
C ASN A 145 -11.63 -0.65 3.15
N ILE A 146 -11.84 0.27 4.10
CA ILE A 146 -11.89 -0.02 5.54
C ILE A 146 -12.98 -1.06 5.87
N GLU A 147 -14.13 -0.97 5.21
CA GLU A 147 -15.25 -1.90 5.42
C GLU A 147 -14.85 -3.34 5.05
N ILE A 148 -14.23 -3.54 3.89
CA ILE A 148 -13.71 -4.86 3.50
C ILE A 148 -12.61 -5.33 4.44
N ALA A 149 -11.68 -4.47 4.84
CA ALA A 149 -10.63 -4.84 5.80
C ALA A 149 -11.25 -5.33 7.12
N GLN A 150 -12.27 -4.63 7.63
CA GLN A 150 -12.99 -5.02 8.84
C GLN A 150 -13.76 -6.34 8.66
N LEU A 151 -14.40 -6.57 7.51
CA LEU A 151 -15.05 -7.85 7.20
C LEU A 151 -14.05 -9.01 7.22
N LEU A 152 -12.87 -8.83 6.62
CA LEU A 152 -11.80 -9.82 6.60
C LEU A 152 -11.26 -10.09 8.02
N ILE A 153 -10.99 -9.05 8.81
CA ILE A 153 -10.54 -9.17 10.20
C ILE A 153 -11.57 -9.92 11.06
N ASN A 154 -12.85 -9.53 10.97
CA ASN A 154 -13.92 -10.15 11.73
C ASN A 154 -14.07 -11.63 11.37
N TYR A 155 -14.05 -11.96 10.07
CA TYR A 155 -14.13 -13.34 9.62
C TYR A 155 -12.91 -14.14 10.11
N ALA A 156 -11.71 -13.59 9.95
CA ALA A 156 -10.47 -14.23 10.40
C ALA A 156 -10.50 -14.54 11.89
N ASN A 157 -10.93 -13.58 12.73
CA ASN A 157 -11.02 -13.74 14.18
C ASN A 157 -12.05 -14.81 14.57
N ASN A 158 -13.22 -14.81 13.94
CA ASN A 158 -14.26 -15.80 14.19
C ASN A 158 -13.83 -17.23 13.83
N HIS A 159 -12.95 -17.37 12.84
CA HIS A 159 -12.45 -18.66 12.35
C HIS A 159 -11.01 -18.98 12.81
N GLN A 160 -10.44 -18.18 13.72
CA GLN A 160 -9.09 -18.34 14.27
C GLN A 160 -7.99 -18.40 13.19
N ILE A 161 -8.14 -17.59 12.14
CA ILE A 161 -7.17 -17.42 11.07
C ILE A 161 -6.34 -16.16 11.38
N LEU A 162 -5.01 -16.29 11.36
CA LEU A 162 -4.13 -15.13 11.44
C LEU A 162 -3.97 -14.53 10.04
N LEU A 163 -4.31 -13.25 9.85
CA LEU A 163 -4.17 -12.58 8.56
C LEU A 163 -2.71 -12.22 8.27
N ASN A 164 -2.29 -12.43 7.03
CA ASN A 164 -0.99 -11.98 6.54
C ASN A 164 -1.04 -10.47 6.27
N ILE A 165 -0.51 -9.64 7.17
CA ILE A 165 -0.44 -8.18 6.95
C ILE A 165 0.97 -7.60 6.82
N ASN A 166 1.98 -8.48 6.86
CA ASN A 166 3.38 -8.16 6.64
C ASN A 166 3.96 -8.78 5.35
N GLU A 167 3.26 -9.72 4.73
CA GLU A 167 3.78 -10.33 3.52
C GLU A 167 3.65 -9.37 2.34
N SER A 168 4.73 -9.24 1.57
CA SER A 168 4.74 -8.44 0.35
C SER A 168 4.25 -9.21 -0.88
N ASP A 169 3.80 -8.48 -1.89
CA ASP A 169 3.66 -9.01 -3.25
C ASP A 169 5.03 -9.14 -3.94
N ASP A 170 5.02 -9.43 -5.25
CA ASP A 170 6.23 -9.57 -6.06
C ASP A 170 6.97 -8.22 -6.27
N LEU A 171 6.31 -7.08 -6.04
CA LEU A 171 6.91 -5.74 -6.09
C LEU A 171 7.44 -5.28 -4.71
N GLY A 172 7.34 -6.13 -3.70
CA GLY A 172 7.74 -5.78 -2.33
C GLY A 172 6.73 -4.90 -1.59
N ASP A 173 5.53 -4.69 -2.15
CA ASP A 173 4.48 -3.91 -1.49
C ASP A 173 3.71 -4.79 -0.49
N TYR A 174 3.64 -4.33 0.77
CA TYR A 174 2.89 -4.98 1.85
C TYR A 174 1.68 -4.12 2.30
N PRO A 175 0.67 -4.70 2.96
CA PRO A 175 -0.60 -4.01 3.28
C PRO A 175 -0.46 -2.65 3.95
N LEU A 176 0.44 -2.51 4.93
CA LEU A 176 0.66 -1.23 5.59
C LEU A 176 1.24 -0.18 4.63
N LEU A 177 2.21 -0.56 3.77
CA LEU A 177 2.76 0.33 2.73
C LEU A 177 1.69 0.81 1.75
N LEU A 178 0.83 -0.10 1.30
CA LEU A 178 -0.29 0.18 0.42
C LEU A 178 -1.37 1.08 1.04
N ALA A 179 -1.39 1.19 2.38
CA ALA A 179 -2.24 2.14 3.07
C ALA A 179 -1.69 3.59 3.00
N CYS A 180 -0.46 3.84 2.57
CA CYS A 180 0.11 5.20 2.55
C CYS A 180 -0.01 6.09 1.28
N PRO A 181 -0.55 5.69 0.10
CA PRO A 181 -0.51 6.52 -1.10
C PRO A 181 -1.19 7.92 -1.00
N ALA A 182 -0.60 8.87 -1.72
CA ALA A 182 -0.89 10.32 -1.73
C ALA A 182 -2.37 10.75 -1.88
N HIS A 183 -3.22 9.91 -2.47
CA HIS A 183 -4.60 10.28 -2.80
C HIS A 183 -5.65 9.83 -1.78
N ASN A 184 -5.28 9.03 -0.79
CA ASN A 184 -6.28 8.37 0.05
C ASN A 184 -6.19 8.74 1.55
N ASN A 185 -5.10 9.36 2.04
CA ASN A 185 -4.97 9.85 3.42
C ASN A 185 -5.41 8.81 4.50
N ASN A 186 -4.95 7.57 4.37
CA ASN A 186 -5.53 6.38 5.04
C ASN A 186 -5.02 6.15 6.46
N VAL A 187 -4.96 7.19 7.28
CA VAL A 187 -4.58 7.04 8.68
C VAL A 187 -5.48 6.01 9.38
N GLU A 188 -6.76 5.93 9.00
CA GLU A 188 -7.71 4.94 9.53
C GLU A 188 -7.32 3.49 9.19
N MET A 189 -6.89 3.21 7.94
CA MET A 189 -6.43 1.86 7.56
C MET A 189 -5.17 1.47 8.33
N ALA A 190 -4.21 2.39 8.47
CA ALA A 190 -3.00 2.12 9.25
C ALA A 190 -3.31 1.87 10.74
N LYS A 191 -4.23 2.65 11.34
CA LYS A 191 -4.72 2.41 12.71
C LYS A 191 -5.36 1.03 12.83
N LEU A 192 -6.22 0.64 11.88
CA LEU A 192 -6.84 -0.68 11.85
C LEU A 192 -5.81 -1.83 11.80
N LEU A 193 -4.77 -1.71 10.97
CA LEU A 193 -3.70 -2.71 10.88
C LEU A 193 -2.84 -2.74 12.15
N ILE A 194 -2.55 -1.59 12.75
CA ILE A 194 -1.85 -1.47 14.04
C ILE A 194 -2.65 -2.15 15.15
N ASP A 195 -3.93 -1.84 15.27
CA ASP A 195 -4.81 -2.43 16.27
C ASP A 195 -4.88 -3.96 16.09
N TYR A 196 -5.03 -4.44 14.86
CA TYR A 196 -4.97 -5.87 14.56
C TYR A 196 -3.64 -6.50 14.99
N SER A 197 -2.50 -5.87 14.68
CA SER A 197 -1.19 -6.39 15.09
C SER A 197 -1.02 -6.47 16.61
N ASN A 198 -1.54 -5.46 17.34
CA ASN A 198 -1.50 -5.41 18.79
C ASN A 198 -2.39 -6.49 19.42
N ASP A 199 -3.62 -6.64 18.91
CA ASP A 199 -4.61 -7.63 19.37
C ASP A 199 -4.12 -9.07 19.15
N HIS A 200 -3.34 -9.30 18.10
CA HIS A 200 -2.79 -10.62 17.75
C HIS A 200 -1.31 -10.80 18.13
N HIS A 201 -0.72 -9.82 18.83
CA HIS A 201 0.61 -9.89 19.42
C HIS A 201 1.75 -10.21 18.43
N PHE A 202 1.74 -9.58 17.25
CA PHE A 202 2.87 -9.62 16.31
C PHE A 202 3.24 -8.21 15.85
N LEU A 203 4.47 -8.07 15.36
CA LEU A 203 5.04 -6.78 14.97
C LEU A 203 4.80 -6.48 13.49
N LEU A 204 4.44 -5.24 13.16
CA LEU A 204 4.40 -4.75 11.78
C LEU A 204 5.80 -4.47 11.24
N ASN A 205 5.98 -4.75 9.95
CA ASN A 205 7.21 -4.41 9.23
C ASN A 205 7.23 -2.91 8.89
N LEU A 206 8.14 -2.15 9.53
CA LEU A 206 8.27 -0.70 9.32
C LEU A 206 9.49 -0.28 8.50
N ASN A 207 10.52 -1.12 8.40
CA ASN A 207 11.75 -0.81 7.66
C ASN A 207 11.89 -1.64 6.37
N GLU A 208 10.91 -2.50 6.08
CA GLU A 208 10.90 -3.22 4.81
C GLU A 208 10.60 -2.26 3.67
N LYS A 209 11.39 -2.39 2.61
CA LYS A 209 11.33 -1.57 1.41
C LYS A 209 10.73 -2.37 0.27
N ASN A 210 9.90 -1.72 -0.54
CA ASN A 210 9.47 -2.27 -1.82
C ASN A 210 10.59 -2.20 -2.88
N GLU A 211 10.31 -2.65 -4.11
CA GLU A 211 11.26 -2.62 -5.23
C GLU A 211 11.75 -1.22 -5.61
N GLU A 212 11.03 -0.15 -5.27
CA GLU A 212 11.46 1.25 -5.47
C GLU A 212 12.29 1.79 -4.29
N GLY A 213 12.52 0.97 -3.27
CA GLY A 213 13.28 1.31 -2.07
C GLY A 213 12.50 2.15 -1.05
N PHE A 214 11.16 2.22 -1.15
CA PHE A 214 10.31 2.92 -0.19
C PHE A 214 9.92 2.01 0.97
N ASP A 215 10.22 2.44 2.19
CA ASP A 215 9.56 1.95 3.40
C ASP A 215 8.33 2.82 3.73
N ILE A 216 7.53 2.36 4.69
CA ILE A 216 6.28 3.02 5.10
C ILE A 216 6.50 4.46 5.60
N LEU A 217 7.60 4.72 6.30
CA LEU A 217 7.87 6.04 6.85
C LEU A 217 8.28 7.01 5.75
N LEU A 218 9.13 6.58 4.83
CA LEU A 218 9.56 7.39 3.69
C LEU A 218 8.35 7.74 2.81
N GLU A 219 7.44 6.80 2.57
CA GLU A 219 6.19 7.04 1.82
C GLU A 219 5.29 8.05 2.54
N ALA A 220 5.08 7.91 3.85
CA ALA A 220 4.29 8.85 4.64
C ALA A 220 4.87 10.29 4.59
N ILE A 221 6.20 10.42 4.64
CA ILE A 221 6.91 11.71 4.57
C ILE A 221 6.85 12.28 3.15
N HIS A 222 7.01 11.45 2.12
CA HIS A 222 6.86 11.84 0.71
C HIS A 222 5.48 12.44 0.45
N ASN A 223 4.43 11.83 1.00
CA ASN A 223 3.06 12.32 0.92
C ASN A 223 2.74 13.44 1.91
N ASN A 224 3.74 13.94 2.64
CA ASN A 224 3.64 15.05 3.59
C ASN A 224 2.60 14.81 4.71
N ASN A 225 2.37 13.54 5.07
CA ASN A 225 1.34 13.12 6.02
C ASN A 225 1.92 13.05 7.44
N ILE A 226 1.86 14.17 8.16
CA ILE A 226 2.40 14.27 9.52
C ILE A 226 1.70 13.35 10.53
N GLU A 227 0.38 13.14 10.40
CA GLU A 227 -0.35 12.27 11.33
C GLU A 227 0.12 10.81 11.19
N MET A 228 0.30 10.34 9.94
CA MET A 228 0.85 9.01 9.69
C MET A 228 2.27 8.86 10.25
N VAL A 229 3.15 9.85 10.02
CA VAL A 229 4.50 9.86 10.59
C VAL A 229 4.47 9.70 12.11
N GLN A 230 3.60 10.44 12.80
CA GLN A 230 3.47 10.36 14.26
C GLN A 230 2.98 8.99 14.73
N ILE A 231 2.02 8.39 14.02
CA ILE A 231 1.49 7.06 14.36
C ILE A 231 2.57 5.98 14.19
N LEU A 232 3.31 6.01 13.08
CA LEU A 232 4.39 5.06 12.81
C LEU A 232 5.51 5.18 13.85
N MET A 233 5.94 6.40 14.19
CA MET A 233 6.93 6.63 15.24
C MET A 233 6.44 6.17 16.61
N SER A 234 5.17 6.46 16.96
CA SER A 234 4.57 6.02 18.21
C SER A 234 4.52 4.49 18.31
N TYR A 235 4.11 3.81 17.24
CA TYR A 235 4.09 2.34 17.21
C TYR A 235 5.50 1.77 17.32
N ALA A 236 6.47 2.37 16.63
CA ALA A 236 7.87 1.97 16.69
C ALA A 236 8.45 2.10 18.11
N ASP A 237 8.23 3.25 18.77
CA ASP A 237 8.67 3.48 20.15
C ASP A 237 8.03 2.51 21.14
N GLN A 238 6.72 2.25 21.00
CA GLN A 238 5.98 1.31 21.86
C GLN A 238 6.46 -0.13 21.72
N ASN A 239 6.89 -0.52 20.51
CA ASN A 239 7.34 -1.89 20.20
C ASN A 239 8.87 -2.03 20.13
N HIS A 240 9.62 -0.99 20.52
CA HIS A 240 11.08 -0.97 20.48
C HIS A 240 11.68 -1.27 19.09
N ILE A 241 11.01 -0.79 18.04
CA ILE A 241 11.48 -0.85 16.65
C ILE A 241 12.30 0.42 16.39
N ILE A 242 13.52 0.27 15.87
CA ILE A 242 14.36 1.39 15.45
C ILE A 242 14.07 1.69 13.98
N LEU A 243 13.53 2.87 13.67
CA LEU A 243 13.24 3.29 12.31
C LEU A 243 14.51 3.70 11.54
N ASP A 244 14.62 3.26 10.29
CA ASP A 244 15.78 3.54 9.43
C ASP A 244 15.70 4.94 8.77
N LEU A 245 16.12 5.99 9.50
CA LEU A 245 15.97 7.38 9.01
C LEU A 245 17.09 7.89 8.08
N ASN A 246 18.17 7.13 7.95
CA ASN A 246 19.37 7.51 7.19
C ASN A 246 19.52 6.75 5.88
N GLU A 247 18.77 5.66 5.74
CA GLU A 247 18.82 4.83 4.56
C GLU A 247 18.20 5.56 3.37
N LYS A 248 18.77 5.29 2.19
CA LYS A 248 18.31 5.89 0.94
C LYS A 248 17.45 4.88 0.18
N ASN A 249 16.50 5.38 -0.59
CA ASN A 249 15.88 4.58 -1.66
C ASN A 249 16.75 4.61 -2.93
N ASP A 250 16.25 4.02 -4.02
CA ASP A 250 16.95 3.93 -5.30
C ASP A 250 17.21 5.30 -5.96
N ASP A 251 16.33 6.28 -5.70
CA ASP A 251 16.51 7.68 -6.10
C ASP A 251 17.47 8.47 -5.21
N LYS A 252 18.12 7.81 -4.24
CA LYS A 252 19.01 8.42 -3.25
C LYS A 252 18.29 9.41 -2.32
N ILE A 253 16.96 9.37 -2.23
CA ILE A 253 16.21 10.19 -1.27
C ILE A 253 16.14 9.49 0.08
N TYR A 254 16.01 10.28 1.15
CA TYR A 254 15.93 9.81 2.54
C TYR A 254 14.99 10.73 3.34
N PRO A 255 14.44 10.27 4.48
CA PRO A 255 13.37 10.95 5.21
C PRO A 255 13.57 12.46 5.42
N LEU A 256 14.71 12.88 5.97
CA LEU A 256 14.95 14.30 6.26
C LEU A 256 15.00 15.17 5.01
N LEU A 257 15.61 14.67 3.92
CA LEU A 257 15.72 15.44 2.68
C LEU A 257 14.34 15.68 2.05
N ILE A 258 13.44 14.70 2.12
CA ILE A 258 12.06 14.84 1.61
C ILE A 258 11.24 15.81 2.47
N ALA A 259 11.33 15.72 3.80
CA ALA A 259 10.68 16.69 4.69
C ALA A 259 11.08 18.14 4.37
N ILE A 260 12.35 18.35 4.01
CA ILE A 260 12.89 19.65 3.58
C ILE A 260 12.33 20.08 2.23
N TYR A 261 12.30 19.21 1.22
CA TYR A 261 11.67 19.52 -0.08
C TYR A 261 10.20 19.88 0.05
N ASN A 262 9.48 19.20 0.95
CA ASN A 262 8.08 19.47 1.27
C ASN A 262 7.90 20.76 2.11
N LYS A 263 9.01 21.39 2.53
CA LYS A 263 9.03 22.58 3.40
C LYS A 263 8.29 22.36 4.72
N ASN A 264 8.21 21.10 5.16
CA ASN A 264 7.48 20.70 6.37
C ASN A 264 8.44 20.62 7.56
N THR A 265 8.66 21.78 8.19
CA THR A 265 9.49 21.89 9.39
C THR A 265 9.02 20.97 10.52
N PRO A 266 7.71 20.83 10.82
CA PRO A 266 7.24 19.87 11.81
C PRO A 266 7.69 18.42 11.58
N ILE A 267 7.65 17.89 10.34
CA ILE A 267 8.16 16.53 10.08
C ILE A 267 9.68 16.46 10.28
N ALA A 268 10.43 17.48 9.86
CA ALA A 268 11.86 17.54 10.10
C ALA A 268 12.21 17.55 11.62
N GLU A 269 11.43 18.30 12.42
CA GLU A 269 11.56 18.31 13.89
C GLU A 269 11.25 16.95 14.51
N LEU A 270 10.22 16.25 14.03
CA LEU A 270 9.89 14.89 14.47
C LEU A 270 11.04 13.92 14.20
N LEU A 271 11.61 13.93 12.99
CA LEU A 271 12.76 13.08 12.63
C LEU A 271 13.97 13.33 13.53
N MET A 272 14.32 14.60 13.76
CA MET A 272 15.45 14.97 14.63
C MET A 272 15.21 14.58 16.08
N THR A 273 13.98 14.75 16.57
CA THR A 273 13.59 14.37 17.94
C THR A 273 13.62 12.86 18.11
N TYR A 274 13.09 12.10 17.15
CA TYR A 274 13.11 10.65 17.16
C TYR A 274 14.55 10.12 17.18
N ALA A 275 15.44 10.66 16.33
CA ALA A 275 16.86 10.30 16.31
C ALA A 275 17.54 10.55 17.67
N LYS A 276 17.28 11.71 18.28
CA LYS A 276 17.79 12.08 19.61
C LYS A 276 17.30 11.11 20.69
N ASN A 277 16.01 10.78 20.70
CA ASN A 277 15.42 9.87 21.70
C ASN A 277 15.95 8.44 21.56
N ASN A 278 16.21 8.00 20.33
CA ASN A 278 16.73 6.68 20.02
C ASN A 278 18.27 6.64 19.92
N SER A 279 18.96 7.70 20.35
CA SER A 279 20.42 7.77 20.47
C SER A 279 21.20 7.51 19.17
N PHE A 280 20.67 7.94 18.03
CA PHE A 280 21.39 7.94 16.76
C PHE A 280 21.37 9.32 16.07
N ILE A 281 22.22 9.51 15.08
CA ILE A 281 22.45 10.80 14.43
C ILE A 281 21.95 10.75 12.99
N LEU A 282 21.21 11.79 12.58
CA LEU A 282 20.78 11.94 11.18
C LEU A 282 21.93 12.38 10.27
N ASN A 283 21.98 11.78 9.08
CA ASN A 283 22.91 12.10 8.02
C ASN A 283 22.48 13.37 7.27
N ILE A 284 22.87 14.54 7.79
CA ILE A 284 22.44 15.85 7.27
C ILE A 284 23.38 16.48 6.21
N ASN A 285 24.48 15.80 5.88
CA ASN A 285 25.43 16.20 4.82
C ASN A 285 25.32 15.33 3.57
N GLU A 286 24.54 14.25 3.64
CA GLU A 286 24.48 13.26 2.57
C GLU A 286 23.77 13.83 1.36
N LYS A 287 24.39 13.65 0.20
CA LYS A 287 23.81 14.02 -1.08
C LYS A 287 22.76 12.99 -1.47
N GLY A 288 21.58 13.46 -1.83
CA GLY A 288 20.55 12.69 -2.50
C GLY A 288 20.58 12.88 -4.02
N ASN A 289 19.42 12.78 -4.66
CA ASN A 289 19.29 12.95 -6.10
C ASN A 289 19.82 14.31 -6.56
N ARG A 290 20.45 14.36 -7.75
CA ARG A 290 21.03 15.56 -8.38
C ARG A 290 22.07 16.29 -7.51
N GLY A 291 22.65 15.60 -6.53
CA GLY A 291 23.66 16.17 -5.63
C GLY A 291 23.08 17.14 -4.59
N ASN A 292 21.76 17.20 -4.40
CA ASN A 292 21.13 18.02 -3.38
C ASN A 292 21.33 17.43 -1.99
N TYR A 293 21.46 18.29 -0.99
CA TYR A 293 21.61 17.93 0.42
C TYR A 293 20.86 18.97 1.28
N PRO A 294 20.50 18.65 2.53
CA PRO A 294 19.62 19.45 3.39
C PRO A 294 19.91 20.95 3.37
N LEU A 295 21.15 21.33 3.65
CA LEU A 295 21.53 22.74 3.71
C LEU A 295 21.42 23.47 2.37
N LYS A 296 21.77 22.82 1.25
CA LYS A 296 21.61 23.40 -0.11
C LYS A 296 20.15 23.69 -0.43
N VAL A 297 19.25 22.74 -0.17
CA VAL A 297 17.82 22.91 -0.48
C VAL A 297 17.23 24.05 0.36
N VAL A 298 17.58 24.12 1.65
CA VAL A 298 17.08 25.16 2.55
C VAL A 298 17.51 26.56 2.14
N ILE A 299 18.75 26.73 1.68
CA ILE A 299 19.25 28.02 1.17
C ILE A 299 18.49 28.41 -0.10
N LYS A 300 18.38 27.47 -1.05
CA LYS A 300 17.65 27.68 -2.31
C LYS A 300 16.21 28.13 -2.07
N ASP A 301 15.54 27.51 -1.10
CA ASP A 301 14.14 27.81 -0.76
C ASP A 301 14.00 29.01 0.20
N ASN A 302 15.11 29.56 0.69
CA ASN A 302 15.15 30.68 1.63
C ASN A 302 14.34 30.42 2.91
N ASN A 303 14.30 29.16 3.35
CA ASN A 303 13.50 28.70 4.50
C ASN A 303 14.27 28.92 5.82
N VAL A 304 14.10 30.10 6.42
CA VAL A 304 14.81 30.53 7.65
C VAL A 304 14.60 29.56 8.82
N GLU A 305 13.37 29.07 9.02
CA GLU A 305 13.07 28.18 10.15
C GLU A 305 13.75 26.82 9.98
N MET A 306 13.67 26.23 8.79
CA MET A 306 14.38 24.98 8.49
C MET A 306 15.90 25.14 8.57
N ALA A 307 16.44 26.31 8.18
CA ALA A 307 17.87 26.62 8.31
C ALA A 307 18.29 26.64 9.78
N ARG A 308 17.51 27.32 10.62
CA ARG A 308 17.73 27.39 12.06
C ARG A 308 17.70 25.99 12.68
N LEU A 309 16.72 25.18 12.31
CA LEU A 309 16.56 23.81 12.79
C LEU A 309 17.78 22.94 12.43
N LEU A 310 18.17 22.90 11.15
CA LEU A 310 19.33 22.13 10.69
C LEU A 310 20.64 22.56 11.36
N LEU A 311 20.89 23.87 11.45
CA LEU A 311 22.12 24.40 12.04
C LEU A 311 22.19 24.12 13.54
N ASN A 312 21.06 24.23 14.24
CA ASN A 312 20.99 23.88 15.65
C ASN A 312 21.27 22.40 15.86
N TYR A 313 20.60 21.52 15.11
CA TYR A 313 20.83 20.08 15.19
C TYR A 313 22.29 19.69 14.88
N ALA A 314 22.88 20.31 13.86
CA ALA A 314 24.29 20.11 13.54
C ALA A 314 25.22 20.52 14.70
N SER A 315 24.97 21.68 15.29
CA SER A 315 25.75 22.18 16.42
C SER A 315 25.61 21.31 17.66
N GLU A 316 24.41 20.84 17.98
CA GLU A 316 24.15 19.97 19.15
C GLU A 316 24.84 18.61 19.01
N ASN A 317 24.96 18.10 17.78
CA ASN A 317 25.56 16.79 17.48
C ASN A 317 27.02 16.87 16.99
N ASN A 318 27.66 18.05 17.07
CA ASN A 318 29.03 18.29 16.59
C ASN A 318 29.25 17.89 15.11
N ILE A 319 28.23 18.09 14.27
CA ILE A 319 28.29 17.83 12.84
C ILE A 319 28.79 19.08 12.13
N VAL A 320 29.84 18.94 11.33
CA VAL A 320 30.31 20.01 10.45
C VAL A 320 29.54 19.93 9.13
N LEU A 321 28.63 20.88 8.91
CA LEU A 321 27.86 21.01 7.67
C LEU A 321 28.78 21.45 6.53
N LYS A 322 28.80 20.66 5.46
CA LYS A 322 29.62 20.93 4.28
C LYS A 322 28.78 21.68 3.25
N ILE A 323 29.27 22.83 2.82
CA ILE A 323 28.63 23.62 1.77
C ILE A 323 29.62 23.94 0.65
N ASN A 324 29.22 23.67 -0.59
CA ASN A 324 29.99 24.09 -1.75
C ASN A 324 29.78 25.60 -1.93
N GLN A 325 30.85 26.35 -2.18
CA GLN A 325 30.75 27.80 -2.39
C GLN A 325 29.80 28.17 -3.53
N TYR A 326 29.77 27.39 -4.61
CA TYR A 326 28.84 27.60 -5.73
C TYR A 326 27.37 27.46 -5.30
N ASP A 327 27.06 26.61 -4.31
CA ASP A 327 25.70 26.47 -3.78
C ASP A 327 25.25 27.70 -2.96
N ILE A 328 26.13 28.66 -2.67
CA ILE A 328 25.77 29.93 -2.01
C ILE A 328 25.72 31.06 -3.04
N GLU A 329 26.69 31.08 -3.96
CA GLU A 329 26.83 32.14 -4.96
C GLU A 329 25.76 32.11 -6.06
N GLU A 330 25.20 30.93 -6.36
CA GLU A 330 24.11 30.79 -7.34
C GLU A 330 22.77 31.40 -6.88
N PHE A 331 22.58 31.63 -5.58
CA PHE A 331 21.33 32.15 -5.04
C PHE A 331 21.45 33.64 -4.71
N GLU A 332 21.24 34.51 -5.71
CA GLU A 332 21.00 35.93 -5.45
C GLU A 332 19.79 36.09 -4.51
N GLY A 333 19.94 36.82 -3.39
CA GLY A 333 18.83 37.14 -2.49
C GLY A 333 18.61 36.20 -1.29
N ILE A 334 19.65 35.49 -0.82
CA ILE A 334 19.60 34.82 0.49
C ILE A 334 19.19 35.83 1.58
N ARG A 335 18.18 35.47 2.37
CA ARG A 335 17.69 36.33 3.46
C ARG A 335 18.79 36.63 4.47
N ASN A 336 18.80 37.86 4.96
CA ASN A 336 19.76 38.30 5.99
C ASN A 336 19.71 37.40 7.22
N GLU A 337 18.54 36.90 7.60
CA GLU A 337 18.40 35.99 8.74
C GLU A 337 19.17 34.66 8.55
N ILE A 338 19.28 34.15 7.32
CA ILE A 338 20.10 32.95 7.03
C ILE A 338 21.59 33.30 7.12
N ASN A 339 21.99 34.48 6.63
CA ASN A 339 23.38 34.95 6.77
C ASN A 339 23.77 35.12 8.25
N ASP A 340 22.88 35.70 9.06
CA ASP A 340 23.07 35.84 10.51
C ASP A 340 23.20 34.47 11.19
N LEU A 341 22.43 33.48 10.75
CA LEU A 341 22.56 32.10 11.21
C LEU A 341 23.92 31.50 10.82
N PHE A 342 24.43 31.74 9.62
CA PHE A 342 25.76 31.25 9.22
C PHE A 342 26.89 31.88 10.01
N ILE A 343 26.76 33.15 10.38
CA ILE A 343 27.72 33.80 11.29
C ILE A 343 27.62 33.17 12.69
N LYS A 344 26.40 33.00 13.21
CA LYS A 344 26.17 32.41 14.53
C LYS A 344 26.73 30.98 14.64
N TYR A 345 26.60 30.19 13.59
CA TYR A 345 27.01 28.78 13.54
C TYR A 345 28.28 28.55 12.71
N GLU A 346 29.16 29.56 12.57
CA GLU A 346 30.34 29.50 11.70
C GLU A 346 31.26 28.29 11.98
N LYS A 347 31.35 27.85 13.23
CA LYS A 347 32.18 26.71 13.65
C LYS A 347 31.61 25.36 13.21
N SER A 348 30.32 25.31 12.94
CA SER A 348 29.61 24.11 12.49
C SER A 348 29.46 24.06 10.97
N ILE A 349 30.06 25.01 10.24
CA ILE A 349 29.98 25.09 8.78
C ILE A 349 31.38 25.04 8.17
N TYR A 350 31.58 24.14 7.22
CA TYR A 350 32.78 24.10 6.38
C TYR A 350 32.42 24.42 4.93
N LYS A 351 32.93 25.56 4.47
CA LYS A 351 32.84 25.99 3.06
C LYS A 351 34.00 25.40 2.28
N TYR A 352 33.73 24.72 1.18
CA TYR A 352 34.77 24.16 0.30
C TYR A 352 34.60 24.60 -1.15
N PHE A 353 35.74 24.62 -1.85
CA PHE A 353 35.80 24.83 -3.30
C PHE A 353 35.67 23.46 -3.98
N GLY A 354 34.49 23.17 -4.54
CA GLY A 354 34.22 21.94 -5.30
C GLY A 354 34.05 22.19 -6.80
N GLU A 355 33.73 21.17 -7.59
CA GLU A 355 33.33 21.36 -8.99
C GLU A 355 31.90 21.94 -9.08
N ASN A 356 31.65 22.78 -10.09
CA ASN A 356 30.30 23.25 -10.41
C ASN A 356 29.55 22.13 -11.14
N ASN A 357 28.82 21.30 -10.38
CA ASN A 357 28.09 20.15 -10.91
C ASN A 357 26.81 20.52 -11.70
N ASN A 358 26.51 21.81 -11.89
CA ASN A 358 25.35 22.28 -12.66
C ASN A 358 25.67 22.53 -14.16
N SER A 359 26.86 22.19 -14.65
CA SER A 359 27.24 22.43 -16.06
C SER A 359 26.57 21.50 -17.09
N ASN A 360 25.58 20.69 -16.70
CA ASN A 360 24.86 19.75 -17.58
C ASN A 360 23.32 19.92 -17.49
N LEU A 361 22.82 21.15 -17.61
CA LEU A 361 21.39 21.43 -17.89
C LEU A 361 21.23 22.13 -19.23
#